data_AF-A0A4Y2PHH8-F1
#
_entry.id   AF-A0A4Y2PHH8-F1
#
_cell.length_a   1.000
_cell.length_b   1.000
_cell.length_c   1.000
_cell.angle_alpha   90.00
_cell.angle_beta   90.00
_cell.angle_gamma   90.00
#
_symmetry.space_group_name_H-M   'P 1'
#
loop_
_entity.id
_entity.type
_entity.pdbx_description
1 polymer ?
#
loop_
_entity_poly.entity_id
_entity_poly.type
_entity_poly.pdbx_seq_one_letter_code
_entity_poly.pdbx_strand_id
1 'polypeptide(L)'
;MSTECERFCLHYSCSVEALGYNTEEFIINKSPIHRIRQIKRKESAESIKVAFQNDIPQILTVHWDGKLLSALHVRDAKEERLPIIVSFGDREQLIGVPKLQNVTGKGQAHAVSIALTH
;
A
#
# COMPACT_ATOMS: atom_id res chain seq x y z
N MET A 1 -0.47 -17.36 -15.95
CA MET A 1 -1.25 -17.14 -14.71
C MET A 1 -1.08 -18.26 -13.66
N SER A 2 -0.48 -19.41 -13.98
CA SER A 2 -0.18 -20.50 -13.02
C SER A 2 1.11 -20.32 -12.22
N THR A 3 2.12 -19.67 -12.81
CA THR A 3 3.50 -19.61 -12.28
C THR A 3 3.66 -18.82 -10.97
N GLU A 4 2.82 -17.82 -10.74
CA GLU A 4 2.87 -16.97 -9.54
C GLU A 4 2.27 -17.67 -8.31
N CYS A 5 1.29 -18.56 -8.56
CA CYS A 5 0.64 -19.35 -7.50
C CYS A 5 1.53 -20.51 -7.05
N GLU A 6 2.20 -21.18 -7.99
CA GLU A 6 3.19 -22.23 -7.70
C GLU A 6 4.37 -21.67 -6.89
N ARG A 7 4.93 -20.52 -7.29
CA ARG A 7 6.01 -19.85 -6.53
C ARG A 7 5.60 -19.50 -5.11
N PHE A 8 4.35 -19.10 -4.90
CA PHE A 8 3.89 -18.73 -3.56
C PHE A 8 3.69 -19.96 -2.65
N CYS A 9 3.11 -21.05 -3.17
CA CYS A 9 3.03 -22.31 -2.42
C CYS A 9 4.42 -22.83 -2.05
N LEU A 10 5.38 -22.76 -2.98
CA LEU A 10 6.77 -23.17 -2.75
C LEU A 10 7.46 -22.36 -1.64
N HIS A 11 7.25 -21.04 -1.62
CA HIS A 11 7.84 -20.19 -0.59
C HIS A 11 7.22 -20.44 0.80
N TYR A 12 5.90 -20.72 0.83
CA TYR A 12 5.20 -21.01 2.07
C TYR A 12 5.61 -22.39 2.63
N SER A 13 5.70 -23.43 1.79
CA SER A 13 6.17 -24.75 2.23
C SER A 13 7.60 -24.68 2.82
N CYS A 14 8.52 -23.98 2.14
CA CYS A 14 9.86 -23.76 2.69
C CYS A 14 9.85 -23.04 4.05
N SER A 15 8.93 -22.11 4.26
CA SER A 15 8.82 -21.40 5.54
C SER A 15 8.29 -22.29 6.67
N VAL A 16 7.33 -23.16 6.36
CA VAL A 16 6.75 -24.14 7.30
C VAL A 16 7.80 -25.19 7.69
N GLU A 17 8.55 -25.71 6.73
CA GLU A 17 9.66 -26.65 6.96
C GLU A 17 10.79 -26.02 7.78
N ALA A 18 11.19 -24.77 7.47
CA ALA A 18 12.23 -24.06 8.22
C ALA A 18 11.84 -23.82 9.70
N LEU A 19 10.54 -23.74 9.98
CA LEU A 19 10.00 -23.62 11.34
C LEU A 19 9.78 -24.98 12.03
N GLY A 20 10.10 -26.10 11.36
CA GLY A 20 9.99 -27.45 11.90
C GLY A 20 8.57 -28.05 11.87
N TYR A 21 7.66 -27.45 11.10
CA TYR A 21 6.28 -27.92 10.96
C TYR A 21 6.13 -28.85 9.74
N ASN A 22 5.18 -29.80 9.82
CA ASN A 22 4.87 -30.73 8.73
C ASN A 22 4.06 -30.03 7.64
N THR A 23 4.57 -29.97 6.42
CA THR A 23 3.91 -29.34 5.27
C THR A 23 2.63 -30.07 4.83
N GLU A 24 2.54 -31.37 5.08
CA GLU A 24 1.35 -32.18 4.76
C GLU A 24 0.15 -31.89 5.69
N GLU A 25 0.39 -31.27 6.84
CA GLU A 25 -0.69 -30.87 7.77
C GLU A 25 -1.38 -29.57 7.35
N PHE A 26 -0.77 -28.78 6.45
CA PHE A 26 -1.31 -27.49 6.03
C PHE A 26 -1.91 -27.58 4.63
N ILE A 27 -3.25 -27.60 4.55
CA ILE A 27 -3.97 -27.46 3.28
C ILE A 27 -3.86 -26.00 2.80
N ILE A 28 -2.90 -25.73 1.90
CA ILE A 28 -2.63 -24.40 1.33
C ILE A 28 -3.68 -24.06 0.26
N ASN A 29 -4.81 -23.48 0.67
CA ASN A 29 -5.79 -22.92 -0.28
C ASN A 29 -5.49 -21.44 -0.56
N LYS A 30 -5.47 -21.07 -1.85
CA LYS A 30 -5.23 -19.71 -2.34
C LYS A 30 -6.19 -18.67 -1.74
N SER A 31 -7.49 -18.99 -1.66
CA SER A 31 -8.52 -18.01 -1.28
C SER A 31 -8.43 -17.59 0.20
N PRO A 32 -8.32 -18.53 1.18
CA PRO A 32 -8.08 -18.18 2.57
C PRO A 32 -6.80 -17.37 2.78
N ILE A 33 -5.70 -17.74 2.12
CA ILE A 33 -4.42 -17.02 2.27
C ILE A 33 -4.52 -15.60 1.73
N HIS A 34 -5.16 -15.42 0.57
CA HIS A 34 -5.40 -14.10 0.01
C HIS A 34 -6.21 -13.23 0.99
N ARG A 35 -7.28 -13.79 1.57
CA ARG A 35 -8.11 -13.10 2.57
C ARG A 35 -7.32 -12.72 3.82
N ILE A 36 -6.54 -13.65 4.39
CA ILE A 36 -5.72 -13.40 5.58
C ILE A 36 -4.70 -12.29 5.29
N ARG A 37 -4.07 -12.30 4.11
CA ARG A 37 -3.14 -11.24 3.69
C ARG A 37 -3.82 -9.88 3.60
N GLN A 38 -5.03 -9.81 3.05
CA GLN A 38 -5.79 -8.56 3.01
C GLN A 38 -6.10 -8.04 4.41
N ILE A 39 -6.52 -8.92 5.33
CA ILE A 39 -6.79 -8.56 6.72
C ILE A 39 -5.52 -8.04 7.39
N LYS A 40 -4.41 -8.80 7.32
CA LYS A 40 -3.15 -8.41 7.95
C LYS A 40 -2.59 -7.11 7.40
N ARG A 41 -2.66 -6.90 6.08
CA ARG A 41 -2.25 -5.62 5.47
C ARG A 41 -3.10 -4.45 5.96
N LYS A 42 -4.41 -4.66 6.12
CA LYS A 42 -5.32 -3.64 6.67
C LYS A 42 -4.96 -3.33 8.13
N GLU A 43 -4.80 -4.34 8.97
CA GLU A 43 -4.40 -4.18 10.39
C GLU A 43 -3.07 -3.44 10.52
N SER A 44 -2.06 -3.83 9.73
CA SER A 44 -0.75 -3.15 9.73
C SER A 44 -0.86 -1.69 9.28
N ALA A 45 -1.64 -1.41 8.22
CA ALA A 45 -1.84 -0.06 7.73
C ALA A 45 -2.54 0.83 8.77
N GLU A 46 -3.56 0.29 9.45
CA GLU A 46 -4.25 0.98 10.55
C GLU A 46 -3.32 1.25 11.74
N SER A 47 -2.50 0.26 12.12
CA SER A 47 -1.52 0.42 13.20
C SER A 47 -0.47 1.49 12.88
N ILE A 48 0.08 1.49 11.66
CA ILE A 48 1.02 2.52 11.18
C ILE A 48 0.34 3.90 11.21
N LYS A 49 -0.91 3.97 10.77
CA LYS A 49 -1.67 5.22 10.76
C LYS A 49 -1.87 5.80 12.15
N VAL A 50 -2.33 4.99 13.10
CA VAL A 50 -2.52 5.42 14.49
C VAL A 50 -1.20 5.84 15.12
N ALA A 51 -0.13 5.07 14.92
CA ALA A 51 1.19 5.39 15.46
C ALA A 51 1.72 6.75 14.96
N PHE A 52 1.48 7.09 13.69
CA PHE A 52 1.85 8.40 13.14
C PHE A 52 0.97 9.53 13.70
N GLN A 53 -0.33 9.30 13.84
CA GLN A 53 -1.30 10.31 14.29
C GLN A 53 -1.15 10.72 15.76
N ASN A 54 -0.63 9.84 16.61
CA ASN A 54 -0.51 10.10 18.05
C ASN A 54 0.44 11.26 18.40
N ASP A 55 1.45 11.55 17.57
CA ASP A 55 2.47 12.57 17.82
C ASP A 55 2.61 13.57 16.66
N ILE A 56 1.50 14.00 16.04
CA ILE A 56 1.60 14.97 14.93
C ILE A 56 2.06 16.34 15.48
N PRO A 57 3.20 16.89 15.01
CA PRO A 57 3.64 18.22 15.40
C PRO A 57 2.83 19.32 14.69
N GLN A 58 2.95 20.55 15.18
CA GLN A 58 2.28 21.72 14.57
C GLN A 58 2.80 22.05 13.16
N ILE A 59 4.01 21.61 12.81
CA ILE A 59 4.63 21.87 11.51
C ILE A 59 4.96 20.54 10.85
N LEU A 60 4.45 20.34 9.63
CA LEU A 60 4.68 19.17 8.79
C LEU A 60 5.29 19.60 7.46
N THR A 61 6.22 18.81 6.94
CA THR A 61 6.71 18.96 5.56
C THR A 61 5.90 18.05 4.65
N VAL A 62 5.27 18.63 3.63
CA VAL A 62 4.47 17.88 2.65
C VAL A 62 5.27 17.72 1.37
N HIS A 63 5.42 16.49 0.90
CA HIS A 63 6.09 16.12 -0.33
C HIS A 63 5.07 15.50 -1.29
N TRP A 64 4.97 16.04 -2.50
CA TRP A 64 4.12 15.45 -3.54
C TRP A 64 4.84 15.55 -4.88
N ASP A 65 4.82 14.45 -5.63
CA ASP A 65 5.33 14.41 -7.00
C ASP A 65 4.46 13.51 -7.85
N GLY A 66 4.08 13.98 -9.04
CA GLY A 66 3.18 13.27 -9.93
C GLY A 66 3.88 12.06 -10.57
N LYS A 67 3.19 10.92 -10.63
CA LYS A 67 3.68 9.75 -11.35
C LYS A 67 2.61 9.14 -12.23
N LEU A 68 2.99 8.91 -13.48
CA LEU A 68 2.18 8.19 -14.44
C LEU A 68 2.24 6.67 -14.17
N LEU A 69 1.13 6.07 -13.74
CA LEU A 69 1.03 4.65 -13.38
C LEU A 69 0.06 3.90 -14.30
N SER A 70 0.23 2.59 -14.46
CA SER A 70 -0.72 1.76 -15.22
C SER A 70 -2.08 1.70 -14.54
N ALA A 71 -3.15 1.88 -15.30
CA ALA A 71 -4.51 1.74 -14.81
C ALA A 71 -4.80 0.30 -14.39
N LEU A 72 -5.53 0.10 -13.30
CA LEU A 72 -5.85 -1.24 -12.79
C LEU A 72 -6.85 -2.01 -13.67
N HIS A 73 -7.74 -1.30 -14.37
CA HIS A 73 -8.90 -1.91 -15.04
C HIS A 73 -8.87 -1.85 -16.56
N VAL A 74 -7.96 -1.06 -17.15
CA VAL A 74 -7.88 -0.86 -18.60
C VAL A 74 -6.47 -1.22 -19.04
N ARG A 75 -6.36 -2.26 -19.88
CA ARG A 75 -5.08 -2.64 -20.48
C ARG A 75 -4.52 -1.44 -21.23
N ASP A 76 -3.24 -1.15 -21.02
CA ASP A 76 -2.46 -0.10 -21.68
C ASP A 76 -2.88 1.35 -21.39
N ALA A 77 -3.88 1.57 -20.54
CA ALA A 77 -4.16 2.92 -20.05
C ALA A 77 -3.20 3.30 -18.93
N LYS A 78 -2.79 4.58 -18.92
CA LYS A 78 -2.02 5.17 -17.85
C LYS A 78 -2.83 6.23 -17.14
N GLU A 79 -2.72 6.28 -15.82
CA GLU A 79 -3.38 7.26 -14.96
C GLU A 79 -2.31 8.04 -14.21
N GLU A 80 -2.45 9.36 -14.18
CA GLU A 80 -1.63 10.20 -13.33
C GLU A 80 -2.08 10.02 -11.88
N ARG A 81 -1.12 9.70 -11.01
CA ARG A 81 -1.34 9.54 -9.58
C ARG A 81 -0.36 10.40 -8.81
N LEU A 82 -0.86 11.05 -7.77
CA LEU A 82 -0.06 11.95 -6.96
C LEU A 82 0.16 11.33 -5.58
N PRO A 83 1.27 10.61 -5.34
CA PRO A 83 1.66 10.28 -3.98
C PRO A 83 1.86 11.56 -3.16
N ILE A 84 1.20 11.62 -2.00
CA ILE A 84 1.31 12.72 -1.05
C ILE A 84 1.85 12.13 0.25
N ILE A 85 3.05 12.58 0.62
CA ILE A 85 3.79 12.12 1.78
C ILE A 85 3.91 13.30 2.74
N VAL A 86 3.67 13.06 4.02
CA VAL A 86 3.96 14.01 5.08
C VAL A 86 5.14 13.49 5.89
N SER A 87 6.02 14.39 6.30
CA SER A 87 7.18 14.04 7.10
C SER A 87 7.41 15.06 8.21
N PHE A 88 7.90 14.57 9.35
CA PHE A 88 8.39 15.37 10.45
C PHE A 88 9.41 14.59 11.25
N GLY A 89 10.49 15.26 11.69
CA GLY A 89 11.60 14.59 12.36
C GLY A 89 12.17 13.46 11.48
N ASP A 90 12.17 12.26 12.03
CA ASP A 90 12.60 11.00 11.39
C ASP A 90 11.41 10.14 10.88
N ARG A 91 10.19 10.66 10.93
CA ARG A 91 8.97 9.94 10.54
C ARG A 91 8.42 10.45 9.22
N GLU A 92 7.92 9.54 8.40
CA GLU A 92 7.20 9.83 7.17
C GLU A 92 5.94 8.96 7.05
N GLN A 93 4.91 9.50 6.43
CA GLN A 93 3.68 8.77 6.13
C GLN A 93 3.12 9.15 4.77
N LEU A 94 2.81 8.14 3.97
CA LEU A 94 1.97 8.29 2.78
C LEU A 94 0.51 8.46 3.21
N ILE A 95 -0.04 9.65 3.03
CA ILE A 95 -1.43 9.96 3.41
C ILE A 95 -2.42 9.66 2.28
N GLY A 96 -1.95 9.64 1.03
CA GLY A 96 -2.81 9.31 -0.09
C GLY A 96 -2.06 9.20 -1.42
N VAL A 97 -2.73 8.56 -2.39
CA VAL A 97 -2.31 8.48 -3.79
C VAL A 97 -3.51 8.80 -4.69
N PRO A 98 -4.08 10.02 -4.61
CA PRO A 98 -5.21 10.42 -5.45
C PRO A 98 -4.88 10.28 -6.94
N LYS A 99 -5.88 9.81 -7.69
CA LYS A 99 -5.88 9.86 -9.15
C LYS A 99 -6.16 11.29 -9.58
N LEU A 100 -5.28 11.85 -10.41
CA LEU A 100 -5.49 13.18 -10.98
C LEU A 100 -6.25 13.06 -12.31
N GLN A 101 -7.31 13.85 -12.47
CA GLN A 101 -7.98 14.01 -13.76
C GLN A 101 -7.24 15.01 -14.66
N ASN A 102 -6.55 15.98 -14.05
CA ASN A 102 -5.72 16.96 -14.73
C ASN A 102 -4.40 17.16 -13.97
N VAL A 103 -3.28 17.20 -14.69
CA VAL A 103 -1.92 17.30 -14.09
C VAL A 103 -1.50 18.76 -13.87
N THR A 104 -2.45 19.69 -13.93
CA THR A 104 -2.17 21.11 -13.68
C THR A 104 -1.75 21.32 -12.23
N GLY A 105 -0.87 22.31 -11.97
CA GLY A 105 -0.46 22.65 -10.60
C GLY A 105 -1.63 22.98 -9.68
N LYS A 106 -2.72 23.59 -10.21
CA LYS A 106 -3.96 23.81 -9.45
C LYS A 106 -4.64 22.51 -9.04
N GLY A 107 -4.72 21.53 -9.94
CA GLY A 107 -5.29 20.21 -9.67
C GLY A 107 -4.48 19.45 -8.61
N GLN A 108 -3.15 19.52 -8.70
CA GLN A 108 -2.24 18.95 -7.70
C GLN A 108 -2.41 19.61 -6.33
N ALA A 109 -2.35 20.95 -6.26
CA ALA A 109 -2.52 21.69 -5.00
C ALA A 109 -3.88 21.42 -4.35
N HIS A 110 -4.95 21.29 -5.14
CA HIS A 110 -6.27 20.93 -4.66
C HIS A 110 -6.30 19.49 -4.08
N ALA A 111 -5.67 18.52 -4.75
CA ALA A 111 -5.56 17.15 -4.25
C ALA A 111 -4.78 17.08 -2.93
N VAL A 112 -3.69 17.85 -2.80
CA VAL A 112 -2.91 17.97 -1.57
C VAL A 112 -3.74 18.58 -0.45
N SER A 113 -4.46 19.68 -0.72
CA SER A 113 -5.33 20.32 0.26
C SER A 113 -6.38 19.35 0.82
N ILE A 114 -7.03 18.58 -0.06
CA ILE A 114 -8.05 17.59 0.36
C ILE A 114 -7.42 16.50 1.24
N ALA A 115 -6.25 15.99 0.85
CA ALA A 115 -5.57 14.91 1.57
C ALA A 115 -5.09 15.33 2.97
N LEU A 116 -4.80 16.62 3.19
CA LEU A 116 -4.38 17.14 4.50
C LEU A 116 -5.56 17.46 5.44
N THR A 117 -6.76 17.66 4.89
CA THR A 117 -7.96 18.04 5.66
C THR A 117 -8.88 16.88 6.04
N HIS A 118 -8.60 15.67 5.57
CA HIS A 118 -9.37 14.44 5.81
C HIS A 118 -8.52 13.33 6.45
#